data_AF-A0AAN6GKD2-F1
#
_entry.id   AF-A0AAN6GKD2-F1
#
_cell.length_a   1.000
_cell.length_b   1.000
_cell.length_c   1.000
_cell.angle_alpha   90.00
_cell.angle_beta   90.00
_cell.angle_gamma   90.00
#
_symmetry.space_group_name_H-M   'P 1'
#
loop_
_entity.id
_entity.type
_entity.pdbx_description
1 polymer ?
#
loop_
_entity_poly.entity_id
_entity_poly.type
_entity_poly.pdbx_seq_one_letter_code
_entity_poly.pdbx_strand_id
1 'polypeptide(L)'
;MIALRRQFLVDELSRQAADKFESADQGSRDIHAFQAYLLKLADQMAEYPSPVALNRRFLKGMKSSISSAIVATRGIDAELSSWEDIVQAAMDQERSLRYASSFTKTTIPRQDDRKDQRREAPRMAPRPPITSSMTNRPRSVMPQAQVNITTTPAPFARVAPPTYGRTNNTQSTRPSGAKPTDQCRACGGYGHWASECPKRLRTHAIE
;
A
#
# COMPACT_ATOMS: atom_id res chain seq x y z
N MET A 1 14.35 -23.52 -55.47
CA MET A 1 14.42 -23.93 -54.05
C MET A 1 14.50 -22.77 -53.04
N ILE A 2 14.92 -21.56 -53.42
CA ILE A 2 15.09 -20.44 -52.46
C ILE A 2 13.74 -19.87 -51.95
N ALA A 3 12.69 -19.89 -52.78
CA ALA A 3 11.36 -19.39 -52.40
C ALA A 3 10.69 -20.24 -51.30
N LEU A 4 10.74 -21.57 -51.41
CA LEU A 4 10.21 -22.50 -50.41
C LEU A 4 10.88 -22.32 -49.05
N ARG A 5 12.22 -22.20 -49.03
CA ARG A 5 12.97 -21.99 -47.78
C ARG A 5 12.56 -20.72 -47.04
N ARG A 6 12.22 -19.65 -47.77
CA ARG A 6 11.75 -18.39 -47.14
C ARG A 6 10.36 -18.55 -46.52
N GLN A 7 9.44 -19.27 -47.17
CA GLN A 7 8.11 -19.55 -46.62
C GLN A 7 8.20 -20.43 -45.37
N PHE A 8 8.98 -21.52 -45.41
CA PHE A 8 9.16 -22.39 -44.25
C PHE A 8 9.80 -21.69 -43.05
N LEU A 9 10.74 -20.76 -43.27
CA LEU A 9 11.34 -20.01 -42.17
C LEU A 9 10.36 -19.05 -41.49
N VAL A 10 9.46 -18.43 -42.25
CA VAL A 10 8.43 -17.54 -41.70
C VAL A 10 7.40 -18.34 -40.91
N ASP A 11 7.00 -19.50 -41.43
CA ASP A 11 6.01 -20.39 -40.80
C ASP A 11 6.55 -21.07 -39.53
N GLU A 12 7.84 -21.42 -39.52
CA GLU A 12 8.49 -21.94 -38.32
C GLU A 12 8.64 -20.85 -37.23
N LEU A 13 8.99 -19.63 -37.63
CA LEU A 13 9.12 -18.51 -36.69
C LEU A 13 7.78 -18.16 -36.04
N SER A 14 6.69 -18.16 -36.81
CA SER A 14 5.35 -17.86 -36.31
C SER A 14 4.85 -18.94 -35.34
N ARG A 15 5.12 -20.22 -35.63
CA ARG A 15 4.81 -21.34 -34.72
C ARG A 15 5.62 -21.24 -33.42
N GLN A 16 6.92 -20.97 -33.51
CA GLN A 16 7.74 -20.75 -32.31
C GLN A 16 7.28 -19.53 -31.49
N ALA A 17 6.77 -18.48 -32.15
CA ALA A 17 6.19 -17.33 -31.46
C ALA A 17 4.90 -17.72 -30.72
N ALA A 18 4.06 -18.56 -31.34
CA ALA A 18 2.84 -19.09 -30.71
C ALA A 18 3.16 -19.96 -29.48
N ASP A 19 4.14 -20.88 -29.59
CA ASP A 19 4.57 -21.71 -28.46
C ASP A 19 5.08 -20.84 -27.29
N LYS A 20 5.89 -19.83 -27.61
CA LYS A 20 6.39 -18.86 -26.62
C LYS A 20 5.27 -18.03 -26.01
N PHE A 21 4.25 -17.66 -26.80
CA PHE A 21 3.08 -16.94 -26.31
C PHE A 21 2.33 -17.80 -25.30
N GLU A 22 2.12 -19.08 -25.59
CA GLU A 22 1.45 -20.04 -24.70
C GLU A 22 2.28 -20.45 -23.47
N SER A 23 3.59 -20.23 -23.46
CA SER A 23 4.43 -20.47 -22.28
C SER A 23 4.86 -19.19 -21.56
N ALA A 24 4.59 -18.00 -22.12
CA ALA A 24 5.06 -16.71 -21.58
C ALA A 24 4.55 -16.42 -20.17
N ASP A 25 5.47 -16.17 -19.24
CA ASP A 25 5.20 -15.75 -17.88
C ASP A 25 5.91 -14.42 -17.55
N GLN A 26 5.44 -13.74 -16.51
CA GLN A 26 6.03 -12.48 -16.05
C GLN A 26 7.46 -12.68 -15.52
N GLY A 27 7.72 -13.81 -14.85
CA GLY A 27 9.00 -14.07 -14.18
C GLY A 27 9.40 -12.94 -13.24
N SER A 28 10.64 -12.46 -13.37
CA SER A 28 11.19 -11.32 -12.61
C SER A 28 10.89 -9.95 -13.22
N ARG A 29 10.19 -9.90 -14.37
CA ARG A 29 9.94 -8.65 -15.10
C ARG A 29 8.79 -7.86 -14.48
N ASP A 30 8.78 -6.56 -14.72
CA ASP A 30 7.67 -5.68 -14.39
C ASP A 30 6.48 -5.94 -15.32
N ILE A 31 5.27 -5.57 -14.87
CA ILE A 31 4.04 -5.83 -15.64
C ILE A 31 4.07 -5.17 -17.00
N HIS A 32 4.57 -3.93 -17.07
CA HIS A 32 4.65 -3.21 -18.34
C HIS A 32 5.65 -3.86 -19.31
N ALA A 33 6.75 -4.40 -18.80
CA ALA A 33 7.71 -5.16 -19.61
C ALA A 33 7.12 -6.49 -20.09
N PHE A 34 6.34 -7.17 -19.24
CA PHE A 34 5.64 -8.39 -19.61
C PHE A 34 4.55 -8.14 -20.67
N GLN A 35 3.78 -7.06 -20.54
CA GLN A 35 2.81 -6.61 -21.52
C GLN A 35 3.46 -6.41 -22.89
N ALA A 36 4.55 -5.64 -22.95
CA ALA A 36 5.27 -5.39 -24.20
C ALA A 36 5.84 -6.68 -24.80
N TYR A 37 6.32 -7.61 -23.96
CA TYR A 37 6.80 -8.91 -24.40
C TYR A 37 5.69 -9.77 -25.01
N LEU A 38 4.51 -9.81 -24.39
CA LEU A 38 3.35 -10.52 -24.92
C LEU A 38 2.86 -9.94 -26.25
N LEU A 39 2.76 -8.62 -26.35
CA LEU A 39 2.38 -7.95 -27.60
C LEU A 39 3.39 -8.21 -28.72
N LYS A 40 4.68 -8.22 -28.39
CA LYS A 40 5.74 -8.57 -29.35
C LYS A 40 5.60 -10.01 -29.86
N LEU A 41 5.26 -10.96 -28.99
CA LEU A 41 5.02 -12.34 -29.42
C LEU A 41 3.77 -12.46 -30.27
N ALA A 42 2.69 -11.77 -29.89
CA ALA A 42 1.45 -11.72 -30.64
C ALA A 42 1.63 -11.16 -32.06
N ASP A 43 2.48 -10.16 -32.24
CA ASP A 43 2.83 -9.58 -33.55
C ASP A 43 3.70 -10.51 -34.41
N GLN A 44 4.45 -11.42 -33.79
CA GLN A 44 5.30 -12.41 -34.48
C GLN A 44 4.54 -13.67 -34.89
N MET A 45 3.32 -13.87 -34.40
CA MET A 45 2.46 -14.99 -34.79
C MET A 45 1.90 -14.80 -36.20
N ALA A 46 1.47 -15.89 -36.84
CA ALA A 46 0.90 -15.85 -38.19
C ALA A 46 -0.45 -15.11 -38.21
N GLU A 47 -1.22 -15.29 -37.13
CA GLU A 47 -2.47 -14.60 -36.89
C GLU A 47 -2.41 -13.97 -35.50
N TYR A 48 -2.88 -12.74 -35.39
CA TYR A 48 -2.93 -12.04 -34.12
C TYR A 48 -3.95 -12.72 -33.19
N PRO A 49 -3.58 -13.02 -31.92
CA PRO A 49 -4.48 -13.69 -30.99
C PRO A 49 -5.73 -12.86 -30.71
N SER A 50 -6.85 -13.54 -30.47
CA SER A 50 -8.08 -12.84 -30.11
C SER A 50 -7.88 -12.02 -28.82
N PRO A 51 -8.61 -10.90 -28.64
CA PRO A 51 -8.47 -10.05 -27.47
C PRO A 51 -8.66 -10.83 -26.16
N VAL A 52 -9.63 -11.73 -26.14
CA VAL A 52 -9.90 -12.62 -25.01
C VAL A 52 -8.75 -13.60 -24.76
N ALA A 53 -8.18 -14.20 -25.82
CA ALA A 53 -7.03 -15.09 -25.67
C ALA A 53 -5.82 -14.34 -25.11
N LEU A 54 -5.59 -13.11 -25.55
CA LEU A 54 -4.54 -12.23 -25.05
C LEU A 54 -4.77 -11.83 -23.59
N ASN A 55 -5.99 -11.46 -23.22
CA ASN A 55 -6.40 -11.17 -21.83
C ASN A 55 -6.18 -12.38 -20.92
N ARG A 56 -6.69 -13.56 -21.33
CA ARG A 56 -6.51 -14.83 -20.61
C ARG A 56 -5.05 -15.16 -20.43
N ARG A 57 -4.25 -14.98 -21.49
CA ARG A 57 -2.81 -15.24 -21.45
C ARG A 57 -2.10 -14.31 -20.47
N PHE A 58 -2.41 -13.02 -20.50
CA PHE A 58 -1.82 -12.04 -19.59
C PHE A 58 -2.16 -12.32 -18.14
N LEU A 59 -3.44 -12.59 -17.83
CA LEU A 59 -3.88 -12.93 -16.47
C LEU A 59 -3.25 -14.24 -15.95
N LYS A 60 -3.11 -15.25 -16.82
CA LYS A 60 -2.51 -16.55 -16.48
C LYS A 60 -0.98 -16.45 -16.31
N GLY A 61 -0.30 -15.66 -17.13
CA GLY A 61 1.15 -15.53 -17.12
C GLY A 61 1.70 -14.59 -16.04
N MET A 62 0.84 -13.75 -15.44
CA MET A 62 1.23 -12.82 -14.37
C MET A 62 1.41 -13.54 -13.03
N LYS A 63 2.13 -12.90 -12.09
CA LYS A 63 2.26 -13.39 -10.72
C LYS A 63 0.88 -13.60 -10.08
N SER A 64 0.70 -14.77 -9.45
CA SER A 64 -0.57 -15.17 -8.84
C SER A 64 -1.10 -14.20 -7.79
N SER A 65 -0.21 -13.52 -7.04
CA SER A 65 -0.59 -12.49 -6.06
C SER A 65 -1.24 -11.27 -6.70
N ILE A 66 -0.84 -10.94 -7.93
CA ILE A 66 -1.35 -9.79 -8.66
C ILE A 66 -2.63 -10.18 -9.40
N SER A 67 -2.62 -11.30 -10.14
CA SER A 67 -3.80 -11.77 -10.86
C SER A 67 -4.98 -12.09 -9.93
N SER A 68 -4.74 -12.77 -8.80
CA SER A 68 -5.79 -13.04 -7.81
C SER A 68 -6.34 -11.76 -7.17
N ALA A 69 -5.48 -10.78 -6.87
CA ALA A 69 -5.92 -9.51 -6.28
C ALA A 69 -6.78 -8.69 -7.26
N ILE A 70 -6.46 -8.69 -8.55
CA ILE A 70 -7.24 -8.01 -9.58
C ILE A 70 -8.63 -8.64 -9.72
N VAL A 71 -8.69 -9.97 -9.83
CA VAL A 71 -9.95 -10.71 -9.96
C VAL A 71 -10.81 -10.52 -8.70
N ALA A 72 -10.22 -10.66 -7.52
CA ALA A 72 -10.97 -10.58 -6.26
C ALA A 72 -11.40 -9.15 -5.88
N THR A 73 -10.54 -8.15 -6.12
CA THR A 73 -10.78 -6.78 -5.63
C THR A 73 -11.54 -5.92 -6.63
N ARG A 74 -11.25 -6.08 -7.93
CA ARG A 74 -11.87 -5.28 -8.99
C ARG A 74 -12.92 -6.04 -9.80
N GLY A 75 -13.06 -7.35 -9.61
CA GLY A 75 -13.99 -8.17 -10.40
C GLY A 75 -13.64 -8.21 -11.89
N ILE A 76 -12.37 -7.98 -12.23
CA ILE A 76 -11.88 -7.97 -13.61
C ILE A 76 -11.75 -9.40 -14.10
N ASP A 77 -12.31 -9.66 -15.28
CA ASP A 77 -12.33 -10.98 -15.92
C ASP A 77 -11.80 -10.87 -17.37
N ALA A 78 -11.27 -11.97 -17.89
CA ALA A 78 -10.67 -12.01 -19.22
C ALA A 78 -11.68 -11.78 -20.35
N GLU A 79 -12.95 -12.14 -20.12
CA GLU A 79 -14.03 -12.07 -21.11
C GLU A 79 -14.70 -10.70 -21.18
N LEU A 80 -14.86 -10.05 -20.03
CA LEU A 80 -15.71 -8.86 -19.90
C LEU A 80 -14.90 -7.57 -19.85
N SER A 81 -13.67 -7.63 -19.32
CA SER A 81 -12.84 -6.45 -19.14
C SER A 81 -12.01 -6.13 -20.37
N SER A 82 -11.86 -4.84 -20.64
CA SER A 82 -11.00 -4.36 -21.73
C SER A 82 -9.53 -4.68 -21.43
N TRP A 83 -8.73 -4.87 -22.48
CA TRP A 83 -7.28 -5.11 -22.35
C TRP A 83 -6.61 -4.00 -21.53
N GLU A 84 -6.97 -2.75 -21.80
CA GLU A 84 -6.42 -1.56 -21.14
C GLU A 84 -6.78 -1.53 -19.65
N ASP A 85 -8.01 -1.85 -19.27
CA ASP A 85 -8.42 -1.93 -17.87
C ASP A 85 -7.66 -3.02 -17.11
N ILE A 86 -7.49 -4.19 -17.72
CA ILE A 86 -6.77 -5.31 -17.12
C ILE A 86 -5.30 -4.91 -16.86
N VAL A 87 -4.66 -4.31 -17.86
CA VAL A 87 -3.26 -3.87 -17.76
C VAL A 87 -3.12 -2.75 -16.73
N GLN A 88 -4.01 -1.75 -16.75
CA GLN A 88 -3.97 -0.64 -15.81
C GLN A 88 -4.17 -1.13 -14.36
N ALA A 89 -5.14 -2.01 -14.14
CA ALA A 89 -5.36 -2.62 -12.83
C ALA A 89 -4.16 -3.41 -12.33
N ALA A 90 -3.48 -4.10 -13.25
CA ALA A 90 -2.27 -4.84 -12.95
C ALA A 90 -1.13 -3.91 -12.52
N MET A 91 -0.88 -2.83 -13.27
CA MET A 91 0.13 -1.83 -12.93
C MET A 91 -0.16 -1.15 -11.58
N ASP A 92 -1.42 -0.81 -11.31
CA ASP A 92 -1.83 -0.23 -10.03
C ASP A 92 -1.57 -1.21 -8.87
N GLN A 93 -1.82 -2.49 -9.08
CA GLN A 93 -1.60 -3.52 -8.06
C GLN A 93 -0.10 -3.78 -7.82
N GLU A 94 0.74 -3.76 -8.85
CA GLU A 94 2.19 -3.84 -8.66
C GLU A 94 2.73 -2.61 -7.94
N ARG A 95 2.24 -1.42 -8.30
CA ARG A 95 2.57 -0.18 -7.60
C ARG A 95 2.15 -0.22 -6.14
N SER A 96 0.94 -0.71 -5.83
CA SER A 96 0.43 -0.81 -4.45
C SER A 96 1.26 -1.79 -3.61
N LEU A 97 1.66 -2.93 -4.18
CA LEU A 97 2.54 -3.90 -3.51
C LEU A 97 3.92 -3.31 -3.20
N ARG A 98 4.50 -2.53 -4.12
CA ARG A 98 5.77 -1.82 -3.87
C ARG A 98 5.63 -0.86 -2.69
N TYR A 99 4.56 -0.07 -2.63
CA TYR A 99 4.33 0.83 -1.50
C TYR A 99 4.11 0.06 -0.19
N ALA A 100 3.30 -0.99 -0.18
CA ALA A 100 3.05 -1.81 1.01
C ALA A 100 4.35 -2.47 1.53
N SER A 101 5.21 -2.94 0.62
CA SER A 101 6.51 -3.52 0.98
C SER A 101 7.48 -2.49 1.60
N SER A 102 7.38 -1.22 1.21
CA SER A 102 8.18 -0.14 1.78
C SER A 102 7.78 0.18 3.23
N PHE A 103 6.47 0.19 3.52
CA PHE A 103 5.95 0.42 4.88
C PHE A 103 6.37 -0.69 5.86
N THR A 104 6.34 -1.95 5.43
CA THR A 104 6.71 -3.09 6.29
C THR A 104 8.22 -3.19 6.58
N LYS A 105 9.08 -2.65 5.69
CA LYS A 105 10.53 -2.60 5.93
C LYS A 105 10.93 -1.63 7.06
N THR A 106 10.11 -0.62 7.33
CA THR A 106 10.41 0.44 8.32
C THR A 106 10.01 0.01 9.75
N THR A 107 9.16 -1.01 9.90
CA THR A 107 8.59 -1.45 11.19
C THR A 107 9.28 -2.65 11.82
N ILE A 108 10.41 -3.13 11.29
CA ILE A 108 11.27 -4.11 12.00
C ILE A 108 12.24 -3.31 12.86
N PRO A 109 12.00 -3.12 14.18
CA PRO A 109 13.03 -2.62 15.06
C PRO A 109 14.18 -3.63 15.03
N ARG A 110 15.40 -3.15 14.78
CA ARG A 110 16.61 -3.89 15.10
C ARG A 110 16.48 -4.33 16.56
N GLN A 111 16.28 -5.62 16.78
CA GLN A 111 16.46 -6.21 18.08
C GLN A 111 17.97 -6.22 18.30
N ASP A 112 18.49 -5.13 18.87
CA ASP A 112 19.86 -5.08 19.35
C ASP A 112 20.08 -6.26 20.27
N ASP A 113 21.03 -7.12 19.89
CA ASP A 113 21.60 -8.19 20.67
C ASP A 113 22.15 -7.65 22.00
N ARG A 114 21.27 -7.44 22.97
CA ARG A 114 21.67 -7.27 24.37
C ARG A 114 21.86 -8.67 24.99
N LYS A 115 22.84 -9.39 24.44
CA LYS A 115 23.38 -10.61 25.03
C LYS A 115 24.34 -10.19 26.15
N ASP A 116 23.76 -9.81 27.29
CA ASP A 116 24.53 -9.63 28.51
C ASP A 116 25.15 -10.97 28.90
N GLN A 117 26.49 -10.99 28.85
CA GLN A 117 27.33 -12.03 29.40
C GLN A 117 27.07 -12.14 30.92
N ARG A 118 26.13 -12.99 31.33
CA ARG A 118 26.11 -13.51 32.69
C ARG A 118 27.04 -14.72 32.76
N ARG A 119 28.25 -14.42 33.21
CA ARG A 119 29.36 -15.33 33.54
C ARG A 119 28.89 -16.61 34.23
N GLU A 120 29.48 -17.71 33.81
CA GLU A 120 29.43 -19.01 34.44
C GLU A 120 30.02 -19.00 35.85
N ALA A 121 29.37 -19.70 36.77
CA ALA A 121 30.05 -20.50 37.79
C ALA A 121 29.16 -21.70 38.18
N PRO A 122 29.74 -22.88 38.51
CA PRO A 122 29.06 -24.17 38.45
C PRO A 122 28.58 -24.68 39.82
N ARG A 123 27.56 -25.56 39.85
CA ARG A 123 27.50 -26.78 40.70
C ARG A 123 26.15 -27.54 40.59
N MET A 124 26.27 -28.75 40.05
CA MET A 124 25.63 -30.05 40.39
C MET A 124 24.20 -30.10 40.99
N ALA A 125 23.34 -30.88 40.31
CA ALA A 125 22.16 -31.58 40.87
C ALA A 125 22.61 -32.92 41.56
N PRO A 126 21.77 -33.75 42.26
CA PRO A 126 20.30 -33.87 42.14
C PRO A 126 19.43 -34.29 43.38
N ARG A 127 18.08 -34.17 43.20
CA ARG A 127 16.96 -35.09 43.65
C ARG A 127 16.20 -34.85 45.00
N PRO A 128 14.99 -35.49 45.26
CA PRO A 128 13.63 -34.86 45.33
C PRO A 128 12.86 -35.16 46.68
N PRO A 129 11.51 -35.38 46.75
CA PRO A 129 10.32 -34.52 46.59
C PRO A 129 9.37 -34.50 47.83
N ILE A 130 8.48 -33.50 48.02
CA ILE A 130 7.32 -33.64 48.94
C ILE A 130 6.12 -32.78 48.46
N THR A 131 5.14 -33.39 47.77
CA THR A 131 3.73 -33.67 48.17
C THR A 131 2.77 -32.49 48.37
N SER A 132 1.60 -32.62 47.71
CA SER A 132 0.22 -32.31 48.19
C SER A 132 -0.10 -30.84 48.56
N SER A 133 -1.24 -30.22 48.24
CA SER A 133 -2.55 -30.66 47.74
C SER A 133 -3.52 -29.47 47.88
N MET A 134 -4.62 -29.46 47.11
CA MET A 134 -5.92 -28.79 47.41
C MET A 134 -5.92 -27.25 47.24
N THR A 135 -6.95 -26.55 46.74
CA THR A 135 -8.40 -26.80 46.79
C THR A 135 -9.11 -25.82 45.82
N ASN A 136 -10.11 -26.30 45.06
CA ASN A 136 -11.50 -25.82 44.97
C ASN A 136 -11.82 -24.39 45.49
N ARG A 137 -12.66 -23.50 44.92
CA ARG A 137 -13.73 -23.51 43.88
C ARG A 137 -14.25 -22.01 43.79
N PRO A 138 -15.50 -21.62 43.43
CA PRO A 138 -15.76 -20.68 42.32
C PRO A 138 -16.60 -19.40 42.64
N ARG A 139 -16.82 -18.57 41.60
CA ARG A 139 -18.04 -17.81 41.16
C ARG A 139 -18.91 -17.01 42.17
N SER A 140 -19.16 -15.73 41.84
CA SER A 140 -20.48 -15.03 41.87
C SER A 140 -20.34 -13.65 41.20
N VAL A 141 -21.09 -13.31 40.13
CA VAL A 141 -22.46 -12.74 40.06
C VAL A 141 -22.56 -11.29 40.62
N MET A 142 -22.82 -10.35 39.69
CA MET A 142 -23.55 -9.05 39.68
C MET A 142 -24.11 -8.46 41.01
N PRO A 143 -24.33 -7.12 41.18
CA PRO A 143 -25.20 -6.32 40.29
C PRO A 143 -24.94 -4.79 40.15
N GLN A 144 -25.84 -4.19 39.38
CA GLN A 144 -25.98 -2.81 38.89
C GLN A 144 -26.04 -1.70 39.95
N ALA A 145 -25.67 -0.48 39.55
CA ALA A 145 -26.29 0.76 40.07
C ALA A 145 -26.30 1.86 38.99
N GLN A 146 -27.51 2.38 38.74
CA GLN A 146 -27.82 3.62 38.01
C GLN A 146 -27.34 4.84 38.81
N VAL A 147 -27.16 6.01 38.20
CA VAL A 147 -27.73 7.33 38.61
C VAL A 147 -27.45 8.39 37.49
N ASN A 148 -28.51 9.07 37.06
CA ASN A 148 -28.53 10.31 36.24
C ASN A 148 -28.08 11.53 37.05
N ILE A 149 -27.31 12.49 36.51
CA ILE A 149 -27.56 13.93 36.77
C ILE A 149 -27.11 14.89 35.64
N THR A 150 -28.11 15.65 35.22
CA THR A 150 -28.30 16.91 34.47
C THR A 150 -27.42 18.12 34.91
N THR A 151 -26.93 18.92 33.93
CA THR A 151 -26.85 20.42 33.86
C THR A 151 -26.09 21.19 34.98
N THR A 152 -25.13 22.11 34.74
CA THR A 152 -25.23 23.48 34.15
C THR A 152 -23.82 24.14 34.16
N PRO A 153 -23.55 25.22 33.40
CA PRO A 153 -22.25 25.89 33.24
C PRO A 153 -22.08 27.14 34.13
N ALA A 154 -20.84 27.62 34.32
CA ALA A 154 -20.52 28.86 35.03
C ALA A 154 -19.17 29.48 34.53
N PRO A 155 -18.82 30.75 34.85
CA PRO A 155 -18.91 31.87 33.91
C PRO A 155 -17.61 32.71 33.72
N PHE A 156 -17.63 33.54 32.67
CA PHE A 156 -16.97 34.85 32.45
C PHE A 156 -15.61 35.22 33.09
N ALA A 157 -14.64 35.64 32.25
CA ALA A 157 -13.98 36.97 32.34
C ALA A 157 -13.13 37.32 31.09
N ARG A 158 -13.38 38.52 30.52
CA ARG A 158 -12.47 39.29 29.64
C ARG A 158 -11.51 40.09 30.57
N VAL A 159 -10.28 40.49 30.22
CA VAL A 159 -9.89 41.59 29.32
C VAL A 159 -8.33 41.64 29.15
N ALA A 160 -7.86 41.59 27.90
CA ALA A 160 -6.80 42.39 27.21
C ALA A 160 -5.30 42.40 27.69
N PRO A 161 -4.33 43.00 26.94
CA PRO A 161 -3.16 42.30 26.36
C PRO A 161 -1.78 42.81 26.86
N PRO A 162 -0.66 42.20 26.39
CA PRO A 162 0.49 43.03 26.00
C PRO A 162 1.12 42.59 24.67
N THR A 163 1.01 43.49 23.70
CA THR A 163 2.12 44.12 22.97
C THR A 163 3.48 43.40 22.78
N TYR A 164 3.76 43.13 21.49
CA TYR A 164 5.04 43.14 20.75
C TYR A 164 6.30 42.49 21.37
N GLY A 165 6.49 41.21 21.04
CA GLY A 165 7.80 40.55 20.97
C GLY A 165 8.07 40.04 19.55
N ARG A 166 8.75 40.86 18.75
CA ARG A 166 9.27 40.51 17.43
C ARG A 166 10.49 39.61 17.62
N THR A 167 10.37 38.31 17.30
CA THR A 167 11.54 37.49 16.98
C THR A 167 11.31 36.81 15.64
N ASN A 168 12.10 37.25 14.66
CA ASN A 168 12.24 36.59 13.39
C ASN A 168 12.97 35.26 13.61
N ASN A 169 12.63 34.29 12.76
CA ASN A 169 13.44 33.16 12.39
C ASN A 169 13.49 31.98 13.38
N THR A 170 12.46 31.13 13.29
CA THR A 170 12.69 29.69 13.29
C THR A 170 11.92 29.09 12.11
N GLN A 171 12.64 28.84 11.01
CA GLN A 171 12.23 27.89 9.99
C GLN A 171 12.17 26.50 10.63
N SER A 172 11.09 26.23 11.36
CA SER A 172 10.69 24.88 11.69
C SER A 172 10.22 24.25 10.39
N THR A 173 10.97 23.25 9.92
CA THR A 173 10.63 22.35 8.83
C THR A 173 9.21 21.82 9.03
N ARG A 174 8.26 22.47 8.34
CA ARG A 174 6.85 22.13 8.39
C ARG A 174 6.64 20.85 7.60
N PRO A 175 5.97 19.83 8.15
CA PRO A 175 5.64 18.63 7.41
C PRO A 175 4.70 19.00 6.23
N SER A 176 4.89 18.30 5.13
CA SER A 176 4.27 18.50 3.82
C SER A 176 2.74 18.65 3.88
N GLY A 177 2.24 19.77 3.31
CA GLY A 177 0.84 19.99 2.93
C GLY A 177 -0.12 20.43 4.04
N ALA A 178 -0.94 21.47 3.75
CA ALA A 178 -2.06 21.83 4.62
C ALA A 178 -3.08 20.68 4.64
N LYS A 179 -3.45 20.22 5.83
CA LYS A 179 -4.43 19.14 5.97
C LYS A 179 -5.85 19.68 5.75
N PRO A 180 -6.82 18.86 5.31
CA PRO A 180 -8.22 19.28 5.16
C PRO A 180 -8.85 19.84 6.44
N THR A 181 -8.30 19.51 7.61
CA THR A 181 -8.75 19.98 8.93
C THR A 181 -8.09 21.28 9.39
N ASP A 182 -7.07 21.78 8.67
CA ASP A 182 -6.36 22.99 9.07
C ASP A 182 -7.18 24.24 8.72
N GLN A 183 -7.44 25.09 9.72
CA GLN A 183 -8.19 26.33 9.55
C GLN A 183 -7.27 27.53 9.29
N CYS A 184 -7.54 28.25 8.21
CA CYS A 184 -6.82 29.45 7.82
C CYS A 184 -7.14 30.61 8.79
N ARG A 185 -6.10 31.14 9.45
CA ARG A 185 -6.23 32.29 10.37
C ARG A 185 -6.60 33.62 9.68
N ALA A 186 -6.44 33.72 8.36
CA ALA A 186 -6.74 34.95 7.62
C ALA A 186 -8.19 35.02 7.12
N CYS A 187 -8.82 33.88 6.81
CA CYS A 187 -10.17 33.85 6.23
C CYS A 187 -11.16 32.91 6.93
N GLY A 188 -10.69 32.11 7.88
CA GLY A 188 -11.49 31.11 8.61
C GLY A 188 -11.81 29.83 7.83
N GLY A 189 -11.41 29.73 6.55
CA GLY A 189 -11.66 28.56 5.69
C GLY A 189 -10.70 27.40 5.97
N TYR A 190 -11.10 26.18 5.60
CA TYR A 190 -10.31 24.96 5.84
C TYR A 190 -9.46 24.57 4.61
N GLY A 191 -8.44 23.73 4.82
CA GLY A 191 -7.65 23.11 3.75
C GLY A 191 -6.50 23.94 3.19
N HIS A 192 -6.19 25.10 3.79
CA HIS A 192 -5.03 25.92 3.42
C HIS A 192 -4.52 26.74 4.60
N TRP A 193 -3.26 27.15 4.56
CA TRP A 193 -2.68 28.02 5.57
C TRP A 193 -2.78 29.51 5.19
N ALA A 194 -2.53 30.39 6.16
CA ALA A 194 -2.63 31.84 5.94
C ALA A 194 -1.71 32.37 4.83
N SER A 195 -0.61 31.67 4.52
CA SER A 195 0.29 31.97 3.40
C SER A 195 -0.34 31.67 2.04
N GLU A 196 -1.13 30.60 1.94
CA GLU A 196 -1.78 30.12 0.71
C GLU A 196 -3.26 30.55 0.65
N CYS A 197 -3.59 31.68 1.27
CA CYS A 197 -4.97 32.12 1.36
C CYS A 197 -5.43 32.73 0.04
N PRO A 198 -6.43 32.15 -0.66
CA PRO A 198 -6.89 32.65 -1.95
C PRO A 198 -7.49 34.07 -1.85
N LYS A 199 -8.00 34.46 -0.67
CA LYS A 199 -8.48 35.83 -0.43
C LYS A 199 -7.35 36.85 -0.33
N ARG A 200 -6.14 36.45 0.06
CA ARG A 200 -4.95 37.34 0.11
C ARG A 200 -4.24 37.41 -1.24
N LEU A 201 -4.15 36.29 -1.95
CA LEU A 201 -3.56 36.26 -3.29
C LEU A 201 -4.31 37.16 -4.29
N ARG A 202 -5.64 37.27 -4.15
CA ARG A 202 -6.45 38.19 -4.99
C ARG A 202 -6.18 39.66 -4.73
N THR A 203 -5.77 40.06 -3.53
CA THR A 203 -5.51 41.47 -3.20
C THR A 203 -4.17 41.97 -3.73
N HIS A 204 -3.25 41.07 -4.08
CA HIS A 204 -1.94 41.40 -4.67
C HIS A 204 -1.91 41.30 -6.21
N ALA A 205 -3.05 41.01 -6.86
CA ALA A 205 -3.15 40.88 -8.32
C ALA A 205 -3.74 42.13 -9.01
N ILE A 206 -3.88 43.23 -8.26
CA ILE A 206 -4.34 44.53 -8.78
C ILE A 206 -3.36 45.59 -8.25
N GLU A 207 -2.15 45.60 -8.83
CA GLU A 207 -1.27 46.77 -8.89
C GLU A 207 -0.44 46.69 -10.17
#